data_AF-A0A7Y2E5K5-F1
#
_entry.id   AF-A0A7Y2E5K5-F1
#
_cell.length_a   1.000
_cell.length_b   1.000
_cell.length_c   1.000
_cell.angle_alpha   90.00
_cell.angle_beta   90.00
_cell.angle_gamma   90.00
#
_symmetry.space_group_name_H-M   'P 1'
#
loop_
_entity.id
_entity.type
_entity.pdbx_description
1 polymer ?
#
loop_
_entity_poly.entity_id
_entity_poly.type
_entity_poly.pdbx_seq_one_letter_code
_entity_poly.pdbx_strand_id
1 'polypeptide(L)'
;MRELFLDVLADSTVTVLVQEPWRGSVRFKTLDRRRVADWLELIRDPEAVLKERWGGGKYKLNFHQGWQFIATRNFKPDGEPLWPDVPEFEMTSHNVTG
;
A
#
# COMPACT_ATOMS: atom_id res chain seq x y z
N MET A 1 -16.81 -3.28 19.24
CA MET A 1 -16.72 -2.87 17.82
C MET A 1 -15.34 -2.33 17.45
N ARG A 2 -14.68 -1.54 18.32
CA ARG A 2 -13.32 -1.02 18.08
C ARG A 2 -12.21 -2.08 18.17
N GLU A 3 -12.30 -3.04 19.09
CA GLU A 3 -11.31 -4.13 19.24
C GLU A 3 -11.30 -5.10 18.05
N LEU A 4 -12.46 -5.63 17.64
CA LEU A 4 -12.55 -6.50 16.46
C LEU A 4 -12.01 -5.86 15.17
N PHE A 5 -12.20 -4.54 15.01
CA PHE A 5 -11.67 -3.79 13.85
C PHE A 5 -10.14 -3.68 13.89
N LEU A 6 -9.55 -3.54 15.08
CA LEU A 6 -8.10 -3.48 15.26
C LEU A 6 -7.47 -4.87 15.09
N ASP A 7 -8.11 -5.93 15.59
CA ASP A 7 -7.65 -7.31 15.42
C ASP A 7 -7.71 -7.74 13.95
N VAL A 8 -8.82 -7.43 13.26
CA VAL A 8 -8.98 -7.69 11.82
C VAL A 8 -7.94 -6.91 10.99
N LEU A 9 -7.64 -5.67 11.37
CA LEU A 9 -6.60 -4.89 10.71
C LEU A 9 -5.20 -5.44 11.00
N ALA A 10 -4.90 -5.89 12.22
CA ALA A 10 -3.58 -6.41 12.57
C ALA A 10 -3.17 -7.62 11.71
N ASP A 11 -4.11 -8.50 11.40
CA ASP A 11 -3.88 -9.66 10.53
C ASP A 11 -3.98 -9.39 9.04
N SER A 12 -4.34 -8.16 8.66
CA SER A 12 -4.43 -7.79 7.25
C SER A 12 -3.06 -7.45 6.66
N THR A 13 -2.94 -7.59 5.35
CA THR A 13 -1.82 -7.11 4.54
C THR A 13 -2.23 -5.85 3.81
N VAL A 14 -1.33 -4.87 3.76
CA VAL A 14 -1.50 -3.66 2.97
C VAL A 14 -0.58 -3.72 1.75
N THR A 15 -1.15 -3.51 0.57
CA THR A 15 -0.41 -3.33 -0.68
C THR A 15 -0.41 -1.86 -1.04
N VAL A 16 0.77 -1.28 -1.23
CA VAL A 16 0.95 0.11 -1.66
C VAL A 16 1.10 0.14 -3.17
N LEU A 17 0.18 0.83 -3.84
CA LEU A 17 0.18 1.02 -5.28
C LEU A 17 0.31 2.51 -5.59
N VAL A 18 1.06 2.87 -6.62
CA VAL A 18 1.09 4.23 -7.16
C VAL A 18 0.56 4.26 -8.59
N GLN A 19 -0.23 5.27 -8.90
CA GLN A 19 -0.75 5.50 -10.24
C GLN A 19 0.36 6.06 -11.15
N GLU A 20 0.74 5.31 -12.16
CA GLU A 20 1.76 5.68 -13.13
C GLU A 20 1.14 5.88 -14.52
N PRO A 21 1.41 7.00 -15.21
CA PRO A 21 1.06 7.17 -16.61
C PRO A 21 1.76 6.12 -17.48
N TRP A 22 1.01 5.41 -18.31
CA TRP A 22 1.56 4.34 -19.14
C TRP A 22 0.93 4.32 -20.52
N ARG A 23 1.70 4.72 -21.55
CA ARG A 23 1.33 4.65 -22.97
C ARG A 23 -0.10 5.16 -23.28
N GLY A 24 -0.44 6.34 -22.76
CA GLY A 24 -1.77 6.95 -22.95
C GLY A 24 -2.88 6.38 -22.06
N SER A 25 -2.53 5.51 -21.11
CA SER A 25 -3.41 4.96 -20.09
C SER A 25 -2.78 5.13 -18.70
N VAL A 26 -3.38 4.46 -17.72
CA VAL A 26 -2.93 4.40 -16.32
C VAL A 26 -2.60 2.95 -15.98
N ARG A 27 -1.43 2.74 -15.37
CA ARG A 27 -1.10 1.50 -14.66
C ARG A 27 -0.93 1.79 -13.17
N PHE A 28 -1.01 0.73 -12.35
CA PHE A 28 -0.66 0.80 -10.95
C PHE A 28 0.64 0.02 -10.74
N LYS A 29 1.67 0.71 -10.30
CA LYS A 29 2.96 0.13 -9.92
C LYS A 29 2.91 -0.26 -8.46
N THR A 30 3.25 -1.50 -8.14
CA THR A 30 3.33 -1.95 -6.74
C THR A 30 4.63 -1.47 -6.12
N LEU A 31 4.55 -0.73 -5.02
CA LEU A 31 5.72 -0.18 -4.33
C LEU A 31 6.13 -1.01 -3.12
N ASP A 32 5.15 -1.62 -2.43
CA ASP A 32 5.41 -2.41 -1.23
C ASP A 32 4.20 -3.29 -0.89
N ARG A 33 4.42 -4.37 -0.14
CA ARG A 33 3.37 -5.18 0.47
C ARG A 33 3.85 -5.76 1.79
N ARG A 34 3.14 -5.48 2.88
CA ARG A 34 3.50 -5.94 4.23
C ARG A 34 2.27 -6.27 5.07
N ARG A 35 2.45 -6.98 6.19
CA ARG A 35 1.41 -7.05 7.22
C ARG A 35 1.23 -5.68 7.84
N VAL A 36 0.00 -5.34 8.17
CA VAL A 36 -0.34 -4.07 8.82
C VAL A 36 0.27 -3.99 10.21
N ALA A 37 0.34 -5.11 10.95
CA ALA A 37 1.01 -5.17 12.26
C ALA A 37 2.48 -4.75 12.20
N ASP A 38 3.17 -4.99 11.09
CA ASP A 38 4.58 -4.63 10.89
C ASP A 38 4.76 -3.17 10.41
N TRP A 39 3.65 -2.45 10.20
CA TRP A 39 3.68 -1.11 9.61
C TRP A 39 2.62 -0.16 10.21
N LEU A 40 2.58 -0.10 11.54
CA LEU A 40 1.60 0.69 12.28
C LEU A 40 1.68 2.20 11.97
N GLU A 41 2.86 2.73 11.62
CA GLU A 41 3.02 4.13 11.23
C GLU A 41 2.27 4.47 9.95
N LEU A 42 2.21 3.55 8.97
CA LEU A 42 1.44 3.75 7.74
C LEU A 42 -0.06 3.83 8.03
N ILE A 43 -0.55 3.14 9.05
CA ILE A 43 -1.97 3.21 9.44
C ILE A 43 -2.27 4.51 10.18
N ARG A 44 -1.33 4.95 11.04
CA ARG A 44 -1.47 6.14 11.87
C ARG A 44 -1.45 7.41 11.02
N ASP A 45 -0.48 7.54 10.12
CA ASP A 45 -0.34 8.70 9.23
C ASP A 45 0.11 8.26 7.83
N PRO A 46 -0.86 7.76 7.00
CA PRO A 46 -0.53 7.24 5.68
C PRO A 46 0.08 8.29 4.77
N GLU A 47 -0.40 9.54 4.80
CA GLU A 47 0.08 10.58 3.89
C GLU A 47 1.52 10.99 4.20
N ALA A 48 1.88 11.13 5.48
CA ALA A 48 3.25 11.41 5.89
C ALA A 48 4.20 10.31 5.43
N VAL A 49 3.87 9.04 5.68
CA VAL A 49 4.69 7.89 5.29
C VAL A 49 4.85 7.79 3.77
N LEU A 50 3.76 7.95 3.03
CA LEU A 50 3.79 7.91 1.56
C LEU A 50 4.66 9.03 0.99
N LYS A 51 4.52 10.25 1.52
CA LYS A 51 5.29 11.41 1.09
C LYS A 51 6.77 11.26 1.43
N GLU A 52 7.10 10.77 2.62
CA GLU A 52 8.49 10.58 3.05
C GLU A 52 9.21 9.52 2.21
N ARG A 53 8.56 8.37 1.96
CA ARG A 53 9.19 7.25 1.24
C ARG A 53 9.21 7.41 -0.26
N TRP A 54 8.16 7.98 -0.84
CA TRP A 54 7.91 7.96 -2.28
C TRP A 54 7.56 9.32 -2.87
N GLY A 55 7.47 10.37 -2.06
CA GLY A 55 7.16 11.71 -2.54
C GLY A 55 5.72 11.86 -3.03
N GLY A 56 5.50 12.83 -3.89
CA GLY A 56 4.18 13.12 -4.43
C GLY A 56 3.68 12.05 -5.39
N GLY A 57 2.36 11.88 -5.47
CA GLY A 57 1.75 10.88 -6.32
C GLY A 57 0.29 10.61 -5.99
N LYS A 58 -0.35 9.72 -6.77
CA LYS A 58 -1.69 9.19 -6.45
C LYS A 58 -1.52 7.76 -6.00
N TYR A 59 -1.73 7.50 -4.71
CA TYR A 59 -1.49 6.19 -4.10
C TYR A 59 -2.80 5.49 -3.74
N LYS A 60 -2.75 4.16 -3.73
CA LYS A 60 -3.77 3.29 -3.16
C LYS A 60 -3.13 2.39 -2.11
N LEU A 61 -3.77 2.31 -0.95
CA LEU A 61 -3.52 1.28 0.05
C LEU A 61 -4.64 0.26 -0.03
N ASN A 62 -4.33 -0.94 -0.52
CA ASN A 62 -5.29 -2.04 -0.61
C ASN A 62 -5.05 -3.03 0.54
N PHE A 63 -6.08 -3.24 1.35
CA PHE A 63 -6.04 -4.13 2.50
C PHE A 63 -6.65 -5.48 2.16
N HIS A 64 -5.98 -6.56 2.54
CA HIS A 64 -6.44 -7.93 2.34
C HIS A 64 -6.28 -8.76 3.62
N GLN A 65 -7.25 -9.61 3.93
CA GLN A 65 -7.06 -10.72 4.88
C GLN A 65 -6.90 -12.02 4.10
N GLY A 66 -5.69 -12.57 4.10
CA GLY A 66 -5.32 -13.64 3.16
C GLY A 66 -5.58 -13.22 1.72
N TRP A 67 -6.47 -13.95 1.03
CA TRP A 67 -6.89 -13.68 -0.34
C TRP A 67 -8.09 -12.72 -0.45
N GLN A 68 -8.76 -12.42 0.66
CA GLN A 68 -9.97 -11.60 0.66
C GLN A 68 -9.62 -10.12 0.67
N PHE A 69 -10.13 -9.38 -0.32
CA PHE A 69 -10.06 -7.92 -0.32
C PHE A 69 -11.00 -7.33 0.73
N ILE A 70 -10.49 -6.39 1.53
CA ILE A 70 -11.24 -5.75 2.62
C ILE A 70 -11.59 -4.31 2.27
N ALA A 71 -10.59 -3.51 1.91
CA ALA A 71 -10.77 -2.09 1.68
C ALA A 71 -9.66 -1.48 0.82
N THR A 72 -9.98 -0.34 0.20
CA THR A 72 -9.01 0.56 -0.42
C THR A 72 -9.11 1.93 0.23
N ARG A 73 -7.95 2.54 0.49
CA ARG A 73 -7.84 3.98 0.79
C ARG A 73 -6.95 4.65 -0.25
N ASN A 74 -7.39 5.78 -0.77
CA ASN A 74 -6.65 6.55 -1.78
C ASN A 74 -6.02 7.77 -1.11
N PHE A 75 -4.80 8.11 -1.51
CA PHE A 75 -4.07 9.27 -1.00
C PHE A 75 -3.43 10.04 -2.15
N LYS A 76 -3.24 11.34 -1.96
CA LYS A 76 -2.58 12.21 -2.94
C LYS A 76 -1.67 13.22 -2.24
N PRO A 77 -0.55 12.77 -1.63
CA PRO A 77 0.42 13.68 -1.07
C PRO A 77 1.00 14.56 -2.18
N ASP A 78 1.17 15.85 -1.87
CA ASP A 78 1.79 16.83 -2.77
C ASP A 78 3.32 16.74 -2.72
N GLY A 79 3.97 17.15 -3.81
CA GLY A 79 5.43 17.21 -3.95
C GLY A 79 5.94 16.51 -5.21
N GLU A 80 7.25 16.50 -5.37
CA GLU A 80 7.92 15.77 -6.45
C GLU A 80 7.83 14.25 -6.23
N PRO A 81 7.62 13.44 -7.28
CA PRO A 81 7.58 11.99 -7.17
C PRO A 81 9.00 11.42 -6.98
N LEU A 82 9.16 10.52 -6.00
CA LEU A 82 10.41 9.78 -5.76
C LEU A 82 10.30 8.29 -6.16
N TRP A 83 9.10 7.81 -6.49
CA TRP A 83 8.80 6.45 -6.93
C TRP A 83 9.11 6.07 -8.40
N PRO A 84 9.42 6.97 -9.36
CA PRO A 84 9.63 6.56 -10.76
C PRO A 84 10.72 5.49 -10.93
N ASP A 85 11.85 5.67 -10.24
CA ASP A 85 13.00 4.76 -10.33
C ASP A 85 13.00 3.63 -9.27
N VAL A 86 12.01 3.62 -8.37
CA VAL A 86 11.86 2.54 -7.38
C VAL A 86 11.49 1.25 -8.12
N PRO A 87 12.16 0.11 -7.92
CA PRO A 87 11.76 -1.14 -8.55
C PRO A 87 10.31 -1.52 -8.19
N GLU A 88 9.58 -2.13 -9.13
CA GLU A 88 8.27 -2.67 -8.81
C GLU A 88 8.44 -3.85 -7.84
N PHE A 89 7.63 -3.86 -6.78
CA PHE A 89 7.62 -4.94 -5.82
C PHE A 89 7.09 -6.21 -6.50
N GLU A 90 7.98 -7.17 -6.72
CA GLU A 90 7.62 -8.47 -7.24
C GLU A 90 7.01 -9.32 -6.14
N MET A 91 5.74 -9.67 -6.28
CA MET A 91 5.09 -10.66 -5.43
C MET A 91 5.66 -12.04 -5.77
N THR A 92 6.79 -12.42 -5.20
CA THR A 92 7.30 -13.78 -5.32
C THR A 92 6.31 -14.72 -4.64
N SER A 93 5.84 -15.76 -5.33
CA SER A 93 4.86 -16.75 -4.87
C SER A 93 5.29 -17.62 -3.67
N HIS A 94 6.30 -17.22 -2.90
CA HIS A 94 6.84 -17.99 -1.80
C HIS A 94 6.40 -17.39 -0.46
N ASN A 95 5.68 -18.21 0.30
CA ASN A 95 5.12 -18.01 1.65
C ASN A 95 3.68 -17.48 1.70
N VAL A 96 2.75 -18.30 1.20
CA VAL A 96 1.41 -18.40 1.79
C VAL A 96 1.12 -19.88 2.00
N THR A 97 1.70 -20.45 3.06
CA THR A 97 1.37 -21.81 3.52
C THR A 97 0.60 -21.68 4.82
N GLY A 98 -0.63 -22.20 4.83
CA GLY A 98 -1.37 -22.58 6.05
C GLY A 98 -2.09 -21.45 6.74
#